data_AF-A0A151ILH4-F1
#
_entry.id   AF-A0A151ILH4-F1
#
_cell.length_a   1.000
_cell.length_b   1.000
_cell.length_c   1.000
_cell.angle_alpha   90.00
_cell.angle_beta   90.00
_cell.angle_gamma   90.00
#
_symmetry.space_group_name_H-M   'P 1'
#
loop_
_entity.id
_entity.type
_entity.pdbx_description
1 polymer ?
#
loop_
_entity_poly.entity_id
_entity_poly.type
_entity_poly.pdbx_seq_one_letter_code
_entity_poly.pdbx_strand_id
1 'polypeptide(L)'
;MLARKMKRNGHYSPELRSFALTLHFYSPKAYNYVLKTWNNLLPNPSTIRNWCRVVDGAPGFTKEALDAIRIRAEEREKSGKAPVTVKLVSDDMSIRKELVYDKKRLIGGVDLGTRGNDDDFDNDNDNNEDIEPASNALMFMAVSLNEYWKVPIGYFLFRTLNDDERANLITEALRALHNAKCKVYSITFDGLSANFTMCTILGANFEYGNNFKPYFINQATGEKCFIFIDLCHAIKLVRNTFGDLKVLTTTTSEQINDDDDDIVKLHAFQTENGLTAANKLKKKHIDFKDNRMNVKLAMQTLSKGVYSSLNFMTNIDDTVRREFECCLPTANFCLQFNNMTDVLNCKNVFPKDKYDQPLTEDSYAELKASTEEFEAYINILCDRKGKPILTCARKTGFLGIIICIRNMFDLFDEIKLLGQKYLLTYKLSQDFLETFFGAIRARGGFNNNPNANQKRV
;
A
#
# COMPACT_ATOMS: atom_id res chain seq x y z
N MET A 1 -34.90 28.77 19.42
CA MET A 1 -33.75 28.30 18.61
C MET A 1 -32.48 28.45 19.43
N LEU A 2 -31.64 27.41 19.51
CA LEU A 2 -30.30 27.50 20.09
C LEU A 2 -29.48 28.48 19.24
N ALA A 3 -29.13 29.63 19.80
CA ALA A 3 -28.30 30.63 19.13
C ALA A 3 -27.11 30.96 20.03
N ARG A 4 -25.89 30.90 19.48
CA ARG A 4 -24.68 31.21 20.24
C ARG A 4 -24.45 32.73 20.20
N LYS A 5 -24.67 33.43 21.33
CA LYS A 5 -24.20 34.81 21.50
C LYS A 5 -22.68 34.81 21.69
N MET A 6 -21.91 34.92 20.60
CA MET A 6 -20.46 35.13 20.72
C MET A 6 -20.19 36.56 21.17
N LYS A 7 -19.40 36.73 22.25
CA LYS A 7 -18.83 38.03 22.62
C LYS A 7 -17.88 38.48 21.49
N ARG A 8 -17.79 39.80 21.26
CA ARG A 8 -16.74 40.39 20.41
C ARG A 8 -15.38 39.85 20.89
N ASN A 9 -14.57 39.26 20.00
CA ASN A 9 -13.30 38.57 20.28
C ASN A 9 -13.39 37.26 21.11
N GLY A 10 -14.55 36.60 21.17
CA GLY A 10 -14.70 35.30 21.81
C GLY A 10 -13.97 34.19 21.05
N HIS A 11 -13.18 33.38 21.75
CA HIS A 11 -12.49 32.23 21.18
C HIS A 11 -13.43 31.01 21.08
N TYR A 12 -13.24 30.16 20.07
CA TYR A 12 -13.92 28.86 19.99
C TYR A 12 -13.19 27.89 20.92
N SER A 13 -13.95 27.06 21.65
CA SER A 13 -13.34 26.03 22.48
C SER A 13 -12.62 24.98 21.61
N PRO A 14 -11.59 24.31 22.12
CA PRO A 14 -10.89 23.25 21.40
C PRO A 14 -11.84 22.15 20.90
N GLU A 15 -12.85 21.79 21.70
CA GLU A 15 -13.84 20.77 21.38
C GLU A 15 -14.72 21.20 20.20
N LEU A 16 -15.20 22.44 20.21
CA LEU A 16 -16.00 22.98 19.11
C LEU A 16 -15.17 23.18 17.84
N ARG A 17 -13.90 23.59 17.98
CA ARG A 17 -12.97 23.66 16.85
C ARG A 17 -12.77 22.29 16.22
N SER A 18 -12.48 21.28 17.04
CA SER A 18 -12.32 19.89 16.58
C SER A 18 -13.59 19.35 15.91
N PHE A 19 -14.76 19.53 16.53
CA PHE A 19 -16.04 19.14 15.96
C PHE A 19 -16.30 19.81 14.61
N ALA A 20 -16.11 21.13 14.53
CA ALA A 20 -16.39 21.91 13.34
C ALA A 20 -15.42 21.56 12.19
N LEU A 21 -14.13 21.40 12.48
CA LEU A 21 -13.14 20.92 11.51
C LEU A 21 -13.50 19.52 11.00
N THR A 22 -13.84 18.60 11.90
CA THR A 22 -14.19 17.22 11.58
C THR A 22 -15.45 17.14 10.71
N LEU A 23 -16.50 17.86 11.09
CA LEU A 23 -17.75 17.88 10.31
C LEU A 23 -17.54 18.50 8.93
N HIS A 24 -16.82 19.62 8.84
CA HIS A 24 -16.49 20.25 7.55
C HIS A 24 -15.63 19.35 6.69
N PHE A 25 -14.67 18.63 7.28
CA PHE A 25 -13.82 17.66 6.61
C PHE A 25 -14.63 16.51 6.01
N TYR A 26 -15.56 15.92 6.76
CA TYR A 26 -16.39 14.80 6.27
C TYR A 26 -17.41 15.24 5.23
N SER A 27 -18.04 16.42 5.42
CA SER A 27 -19.02 16.92 4.48
C SER A 27 -19.21 18.43 4.61
N PRO A 28 -18.63 19.23 3.69
CA PRO A 28 -18.91 20.66 3.63
C PRO A 28 -20.40 20.97 3.45
N LYS A 29 -21.14 20.08 2.76
CA LYS A 29 -22.60 20.20 2.59
C LYS A 29 -23.33 20.01 3.92
N ALA A 30 -23.00 18.97 4.69
CA ALA A 30 -23.60 18.75 6.01
C ALA A 30 -23.23 19.87 6.98
N TYR A 31 -21.97 20.33 6.94
CA TYR A 31 -21.52 21.48 7.73
C TYR A 31 -22.35 22.74 7.43
N ASN A 32 -22.52 23.07 6.15
CA ASN A 32 -23.32 24.23 5.73
C ASN A 32 -24.80 24.07 6.11
N TYR A 33 -25.36 22.87 6.01
CA TYR A 33 -26.73 22.58 6.46
C TYR A 33 -26.89 22.83 7.97
N VAL A 34 -25.96 22.31 8.77
CA VAL A 34 -25.94 22.49 10.23
C VAL A 34 -25.77 23.96 10.60
N LEU A 35 -24.83 24.67 9.95
CA LEU A 35 -24.58 26.09 10.16
C LEU A 35 -25.84 26.94 9.92
N LYS A 36 -26.58 26.65 8.85
CA LYS A 36 -27.84 27.32 8.50
C LYS A 36 -28.97 26.96 9.46
N THR A 37 -29.13 25.68 9.78
CA THR A 37 -30.23 25.16 10.62
C THR A 37 -30.16 25.65 12.06
N TRP A 38 -28.95 25.75 12.63
CA TRP A 38 -28.75 26.19 14.03
C TRP A 38 -28.14 27.58 14.16
N ASN A 39 -28.49 28.49 13.23
CA ASN A 39 -28.28 29.93 13.33
C ASN A 39 -26.87 30.35 13.80
N ASN A 40 -25.83 29.89 13.08
CA ASN A 40 -24.41 30.19 13.35
C ASN A 40 -23.84 29.61 14.65
N LEU A 41 -24.36 28.47 15.14
CA LEU A 41 -23.73 27.73 16.24
C LEU A 41 -22.30 27.28 15.91
N LEU A 42 -22.05 26.98 14.64
CA LEU A 42 -20.74 26.61 14.10
C LEU A 42 -19.95 27.84 13.61
N PRO A 43 -18.61 27.75 13.57
CA PRO A 43 -17.77 28.75 12.93
C PRO A 43 -18.19 29.05 11.48
N ASN A 44 -17.86 30.23 10.99
CA ASN A 44 -17.99 30.49 9.55
C ASN A 44 -16.96 29.63 8.78
N PRO A 45 -17.25 29.15 7.55
CA PRO A 45 -16.27 28.45 6.72
C PRO A 45 -14.95 29.21 6.52
N SER A 46 -14.95 30.55 6.58
CA SER A 46 -13.74 31.37 6.56
C SER A 46 -12.86 31.14 7.79
N THR A 47 -13.46 30.98 8.97
CA THR A 47 -12.77 30.61 10.22
C THR A 47 -12.20 29.21 10.11
N ILE A 48 -12.96 28.26 9.53
CA ILE A 48 -12.46 26.91 9.24
C ILE A 48 -11.24 26.95 8.34
N ARG A 49 -11.30 27.73 7.24
CA ARG A 49 -10.19 27.89 6.31
C ARG A 49 -8.95 28.47 7.00
N ASN A 50 -9.13 29.44 7.89
CA ASN A 50 -8.04 30.00 8.69
C ASN A 50 -7.44 28.97 9.66
N TRP A 51 -8.25 28.08 10.24
CA TRP A 51 -7.75 27.01 11.12
C TRP A 51 -7.06 25.88 10.38
N CYS A 52 -7.47 25.60 9.14
CA CYS A 52 -6.85 24.62 8.25
C CYS A 52 -5.65 25.18 7.51
N ARG A 53 -5.35 26.47 7.64
CA ARG A 53 -4.18 27.07 6.99
C ARG A 53 -2.93 26.48 7.65
N VAL A 54 -2.30 25.53 6.98
CA VAL A 54 -1.00 24.99 7.37
C VAL A 54 0.02 26.13 7.32
N VAL A 55 0.96 26.14 8.27
CA VAL A 55 1.98 27.19 8.37
C VAL A 55 2.91 27.12 7.14
N ASP A 56 3.22 25.91 6.68
CA ASP A 56 3.90 25.66 5.40
C ASP A 56 3.40 24.35 4.78
N GLY A 57 2.71 24.45 3.63
CA GLY A 57 2.20 23.30 2.86
C GLY A 57 3.05 23.03 1.62
N ALA A 58 4.31 23.44 1.62
CA ALA A 58 5.25 23.22 0.51
C ALA A 58 5.63 21.73 0.36
N PRO A 59 6.06 21.31 -0.84
CA PRO A 59 6.74 20.03 -1.04
C PRO A 59 7.95 19.91 -0.11
N GLY A 60 8.23 18.69 0.36
CA GLY A 60 9.22 18.40 1.38
C GLY A 60 8.67 17.54 2.52
N PHE A 61 9.51 17.30 3.53
CA PHE A 61 9.08 16.66 4.77
C PHE A 61 8.35 17.64 5.68
N THR A 62 7.20 17.22 6.19
CA THR A 62 6.31 18.05 7.00
C THR A 62 6.77 18.08 8.45
N LYS A 63 7.30 19.24 8.88
CA LYS A 63 7.80 19.43 10.25
C LYS A 63 6.74 19.16 11.30
N GLU A 64 5.52 19.63 11.09
CA GLU A 64 4.40 19.44 12.02
C GLU A 64 4.06 17.96 12.22
N ALA A 65 4.11 17.18 11.13
CA ALA A 65 3.87 15.74 11.18
C ALA A 65 4.98 15.03 11.97
N LEU A 66 6.25 15.37 11.70
CA LEU A 66 7.40 14.81 12.39
C LEU A 66 7.43 15.23 13.88
N ASP A 67 7.03 16.46 14.19
CA ASP A 67 6.92 16.95 15.57
C ASP A 67 5.82 16.21 16.35
N ALA A 68 4.66 15.96 15.72
CA ALA A 68 3.59 15.16 16.33
C ALA A 68 4.05 13.71 16.60
N ILE A 69 4.76 13.11 15.65
CA ILE A 69 5.36 11.78 15.81
C ILE A 69 6.39 11.78 16.95
N ARG A 70 7.25 12.80 17.03
CA ARG A 70 8.25 12.96 18.08
C ARG A 70 7.63 13.07 19.47
N ILE A 71 6.60 13.91 19.63
CA ILE A 71 5.86 14.03 20.89
C ILE A 71 5.34 12.66 21.33
N ARG A 72 4.77 11.90 20.39
CA ARG A 72 4.25 10.55 20.67
C ARG A 72 5.34 9.57 21.11
N ALA A 73 6.50 9.61 20.46
CA ALA A 73 7.64 8.78 20.82
C ALA A 73 8.17 9.12 22.23
N GLU A 74 8.26 10.41 22.56
CA GLU A 74 8.71 10.88 23.88
C GLU A 74 7.73 10.54 25.01
N GLU A 75 6.42 10.61 24.76
CA GLU A 75 5.41 10.18 25.72
C GLU A 75 5.57 8.70 26.10
N ARG A 76 5.88 7.85 25.12
CA ARG A 76 6.13 6.43 25.36
C ARG A 76 7.39 6.21 26.17
N GLU A 77 8.49 6.87 25.79
CA GLU A 77 9.76 6.83 26.50
C GLU A 77 9.57 7.23 27.97
N LYS A 78 8.92 8.36 28.24
CA LYS A 78 8.59 8.83 29.61
C LYS A 78 7.70 7.85 30.38
N SER A 79 6.85 7.11 29.68
CA SER A 79 5.95 6.12 30.29
C SER A 79 6.60 4.74 30.46
N GLY A 80 7.89 4.58 30.16
CA GLY A 80 8.59 3.29 30.22
C GLY A 80 8.06 2.25 29.23
N LYS A 81 7.38 2.69 28.16
CA LYS A 81 6.83 1.80 27.12
C LYS A 81 7.85 1.56 26.02
N ALA A 82 7.68 0.44 25.31
CA ALA A 82 8.46 0.10 24.11
C ALA A 82 8.53 1.28 23.13
N PRO A 83 9.70 1.53 22.50
CA PRO A 83 9.86 2.57 21.49
C PRO A 83 8.81 2.49 20.38
N VAL A 84 8.48 3.63 19.78
CA VAL A 84 7.55 3.65 18.64
C VAL A 84 8.25 3.01 17.44
N THR A 85 7.68 1.91 16.96
CA THR A 85 8.13 1.20 15.77
C THR A 85 7.25 1.58 14.60
N VAL A 86 7.87 1.86 13.45
CA VAL A 86 7.17 2.29 12.24
C VAL A 86 7.67 1.56 11.01
N LYS A 87 6.77 1.43 10.05
CA LYS A 87 7.07 1.16 8.65
C LYS A 87 6.96 2.47 7.88
N LEU A 88 7.87 2.68 6.92
CA LEU A 88 7.74 3.68 5.87
C LEU A 88 6.97 3.09 4.67
N VAL A 89 5.97 3.80 4.15
CA VAL A 89 5.36 3.46 2.86
C VAL A 89 5.56 4.62 1.90
N SER A 90 5.88 4.29 0.65
CA SER A 90 6.16 5.26 -0.40
C SER A 90 5.47 4.85 -1.70
N ASP A 91 4.87 5.81 -2.38
CA ASP A 91 4.24 5.61 -3.68
C ASP A 91 4.10 6.92 -4.46
N ASP A 92 4.05 6.80 -5.78
CA ASP A 92 3.89 7.90 -6.72
C ASP A 92 2.41 8.03 -7.12
N MET A 93 1.92 9.27 -7.19
CA MET A 93 0.62 9.57 -7.78
C MET A 93 0.78 10.46 -9.00
N SER A 94 0.13 10.11 -10.12
CA SER A 94 0.02 11.03 -11.25
C SER A 94 -0.81 12.26 -10.88
N ILE A 95 -0.33 13.43 -11.28
CA ILE A 95 -1.01 14.72 -11.15
C ILE A 95 -1.21 15.35 -12.52
N ARG A 96 -2.21 16.22 -12.64
CA ARG A 96 -2.37 17.06 -13.82
C ARG A 96 -1.21 18.06 -13.88
N LYS A 97 -0.50 18.07 -15.01
CA LYS A 97 0.55 19.05 -15.33
C LYS A 97 -0.10 20.43 -15.47
N GLU A 98 0.13 21.29 -14.51
CA GLU A 98 -0.46 22.63 -14.49
C GLU A 98 0.32 23.51 -13.52
N LEU A 99 0.75 24.68 -13.99
CA LEU A 99 1.30 25.73 -13.15
C LEU A 99 0.15 26.67 -12.75
N VAL A 100 0.00 26.90 -11.45
CA VAL A 100 -1.07 27.73 -10.88
C VAL A 100 -0.45 28.82 -10.03
N TYR A 101 -0.78 30.07 -10.30
CA TYR A 101 -0.36 31.21 -9.48
C TYR A 101 -1.35 31.41 -8.33
N ASP A 102 -0.93 31.19 -7.08
CA ASP A 102 -1.71 31.49 -5.88
C ASP A 102 -1.11 32.70 -5.15
N LYS A 103 -1.70 33.87 -5.41
CA LYS A 103 -1.37 35.21 -4.86
C LYS A 103 0.07 35.67 -5.06
N LYS A 104 1.03 34.98 -4.46
CA LYS A 104 2.48 35.28 -4.44
C LYS A 104 3.36 34.11 -4.90
N ARG A 105 2.79 32.91 -5.09
CA ARG A 105 3.59 31.70 -5.33
C ARG A 105 3.06 30.96 -6.57
N LEU A 106 3.97 30.64 -7.48
CA LEU A 106 3.70 29.70 -8.57
C LEU A 106 3.80 28.26 -8.03
N ILE A 107 2.74 27.47 -8.22
CA ILE A 107 2.59 26.11 -7.70
C ILE A 107 2.48 25.13 -8.87
N GLY A 108 3.06 23.94 -8.72
CA GLY A 108 2.91 22.84 -9.67
C GLY A 108 4.12 22.56 -10.55
N GLY A 109 5.20 23.32 -10.37
CA GLY A 109 6.50 22.96 -10.89
C GLY A 109 7.13 21.79 -10.14
N VAL A 110 8.18 21.21 -10.72
CA VAL A 110 9.09 20.27 -10.02
C VAL A 110 9.63 20.95 -8.75
N ASP A 111 9.57 20.22 -7.64
CA ASP A 111 9.96 20.67 -6.32
C ASP A 111 10.27 19.47 -5.42
N LEU A 112 11.56 19.26 -5.16
CA LEU A 112 12.08 18.18 -4.33
C LEU A 112 12.32 18.61 -2.87
N GLY A 113 11.66 19.68 -2.41
CA GLY A 113 11.70 20.14 -1.03
C GLY A 113 12.99 20.88 -0.64
N THR A 114 13.73 21.37 -1.63
CA THR A 114 14.95 22.18 -1.46
C THR A 114 14.69 23.68 -1.59
N ARG A 115 13.49 24.08 -2.02
CA ARG A 115 13.12 25.50 -2.16
C ARG A 115 12.92 26.13 -0.79
N GLY A 116 13.65 27.21 -0.51
CA GLY A 116 13.49 27.97 0.72
C GLY A 116 12.13 28.65 0.77
N ASN A 117 11.69 29.04 1.98
CA ASN A 117 10.48 29.88 2.13
C ASN A 117 10.63 31.27 1.49
N ASP A 118 11.86 31.66 1.13
CA ASP A 118 12.22 32.92 0.47
C ASP A 118 12.38 32.79 -1.06
N ASP A 119 12.26 31.57 -1.62
CA ASP A 119 12.16 31.37 -3.07
C ASP A 119 10.71 31.65 -3.52
N ASP A 120 10.23 32.85 -3.18
CA ASP A 120 9.07 33.41 -3.85
C ASP A 120 9.47 33.60 -5.32
N PHE A 121 8.58 33.19 -6.23
CA PHE A 121 8.66 33.52 -7.66
C PHE A 121 8.45 35.03 -7.93
N ASP A 122 8.72 35.87 -6.92
CA ASP A 122 8.61 37.33 -6.90
C ASP A 122 9.95 38.02 -7.21
N ASN A 123 11.03 37.30 -7.53
CA ASN A 123 12.21 37.94 -8.11
C ASN A 123 11.98 38.16 -9.61
N ASP A 124 11.91 39.43 -9.99
CA ASP A 124 12.07 40.02 -11.33
C ASP A 124 13.42 39.65 -12.00
N ASN A 125 13.84 38.39 -11.89
CA ASN A 125 14.92 37.79 -12.67
C ASN A 125 14.27 36.83 -13.66
N ASP A 126 13.96 37.32 -14.87
CA ASP A 126 13.85 36.71 -16.22
C ASP A 126 13.72 35.17 -16.44
N ASN A 127 13.47 34.31 -15.45
CA ASN A 127 13.55 32.84 -15.55
C ASN A 127 12.27 32.10 -15.11
N ASN A 128 11.12 32.80 -15.03
CA ASN A 128 9.82 32.13 -14.82
C ASN A 128 9.39 31.28 -16.04
N GLU A 129 10.07 31.38 -17.18
CA GLU A 129 9.79 30.62 -18.40
C GLU A 129 10.30 29.16 -18.37
N ASP A 130 11.19 28.79 -17.43
CA ASP A 130 11.84 27.46 -17.38
C ASP A 130 11.32 26.53 -16.27
N ILE A 131 10.22 26.87 -15.60
CA ILE A 131 9.71 26.05 -14.49
C ILE A 131 8.96 24.85 -15.05
N GLU A 132 9.63 23.72 -15.05
CA GLU A 132 9.07 22.48 -15.56
C GLU A 132 7.85 22.02 -14.72
N PRO A 133 6.67 21.82 -15.34
CA PRO A 133 5.50 21.31 -14.63
C PRO A 133 5.70 19.87 -14.16
N ALA A 134 5.42 19.61 -12.89
CA ALA A 134 5.43 18.27 -12.34
C ALA A 134 4.30 17.42 -12.92
N SER A 135 4.56 16.12 -13.14
CA SER A 135 3.57 15.13 -13.58
C SER A 135 3.21 14.12 -12.52
N ASN A 136 4.02 14.05 -11.47
CA ASN A 136 3.89 13.07 -10.40
C ASN A 136 4.12 13.75 -9.04
N ALA A 137 3.52 13.17 -8.00
CA ALA A 137 3.86 13.49 -6.62
C ALA A 137 4.26 12.19 -5.91
N LEU A 138 5.48 12.14 -5.37
CA LEU A 138 5.98 11.05 -4.54
C LEU A 138 5.58 11.35 -3.10
N MET A 139 4.90 10.43 -2.43
CA MET A 139 4.42 10.63 -1.07
C MET A 139 5.00 9.61 -0.10
N PHE A 140 5.38 10.10 1.08
CA PHE A 140 5.87 9.30 2.19
C PHE A 140 4.86 9.29 3.32
N MET A 141 4.57 8.12 3.86
CA MET A 141 3.74 7.97 5.05
C MET A 141 4.40 7.03 6.06
N ALA A 142 4.39 7.43 7.32
CA ALA A 142 4.77 6.58 8.44
C ALA A 142 3.53 5.86 8.98
N VAL A 143 3.65 4.54 9.15
CA VAL A 143 2.59 3.68 9.71
C VAL A 143 3.15 3.00 10.95
N SER A 144 2.51 3.20 12.10
CA SER A 144 2.99 2.58 13.34
C SER A 144 2.69 1.08 13.38
N LEU A 145 3.72 0.29 13.68
CA LEU A 145 3.61 -1.16 13.85
C LEU A 145 3.03 -1.52 15.22
N ASN A 146 3.32 -0.73 16.27
CA ASN A 146 2.86 -0.97 17.64
C ASN A 146 1.78 -0.01 18.17
N GLU A 147 1.23 0.87 17.32
CA GLU A 147 0.12 1.78 17.62
C GLU A 147 -0.92 1.83 16.50
N TYR A 148 -2.02 2.56 16.73
CA TYR A 148 -3.09 2.76 15.76
C TYR A 148 -3.05 4.18 15.17
N TRP A 149 -2.00 4.49 14.43
CA TRP A 149 -1.91 5.73 13.66
C TRP A 149 -1.07 5.55 12.39
N LYS A 150 -1.34 6.45 11.44
CA LYS A 150 -0.61 6.62 10.20
C LYS A 150 -0.61 8.10 9.85
N VAL A 151 0.54 8.62 9.41
CA VAL A 151 0.73 10.05 9.18
C VAL A 151 1.54 10.24 7.88
N PRO A 152 1.02 10.97 6.87
CA PRO A 152 1.85 11.46 5.77
C PRO A 152 2.96 12.35 6.34
N ILE A 153 4.22 12.03 6.03
CA ILE A 153 5.39 12.75 6.57
C ILE A 153 6.04 13.67 5.55
N GLY A 154 5.65 13.58 4.28
CA GLY A 154 6.15 14.47 3.24
C GLY A 154 5.67 14.08 1.85
N TYR A 155 5.76 15.02 0.92
CA TYR A 155 5.50 14.78 -0.49
C TYR A 155 6.43 15.62 -1.37
N PHE A 156 6.74 15.14 -2.56
CA PHE A 156 7.69 15.75 -3.49
C PHE A 156 7.09 15.79 -4.89
N LEU A 157 7.23 16.91 -5.60
CA LEU A 157 6.68 17.09 -6.94
C LEU A 157 7.78 16.88 -7.97
N PHE A 158 7.54 16.01 -8.95
CA PHE A 158 8.55 15.68 -9.94
C PHE A 158 7.96 15.38 -11.32
N ARG A 159 8.79 15.47 -12.35
CA ARG A 159 8.48 14.97 -13.69
C ARG A 159 9.17 13.64 -13.94
N THR A 160 10.45 13.57 -13.64
CA THR A 160 11.27 12.36 -13.63
C THR A 160 12.11 12.35 -12.35
N LEU A 161 12.30 11.17 -11.77
CA LEU A 161 13.26 10.93 -10.70
C LEU A 161 14.19 9.83 -11.18
N ASN A 162 15.49 10.06 -11.12
CA ASN A 162 16.45 8.99 -11.31
C ASN A 162 16.52 8.10 -10.05
N ASP A 163 17.18 6.94 -10.19
CA ASP A 163 17.20 5.94 -9.12
C ASP A 163 17.98 6.43 -7.88
N ASP A 164 19.03 7.25 -8.06
CA ASP A 164 19.82 7.86 -6.97
C ASP A 164 19.02 8.93 -6.20
N GLU A 165 18.29 9.80 -6.91
CA GLU A 165 17.41 10.80 -6.32
C GLU A 165 16.33 10.14 -5.46
N ARG A 166 15.73 9.06 -5.97
CA ARG A 166 14.72 8.29 -5.22
C ARG A 166 15.33 7.65 -3.98
N ALA A 167 16.51 7.05 -4.09
CA ALA A 167 17.24 6.45 -2.97
C ALA A 167 17.60 7.51 -1.90
N ASN A 168 18.01 8.71 -2.32
CA ASN A 168 18.29 9.83 -1.43
C ASN A 168 17.03 10.29 -0.69
N LEU A 169 15.87 10.39 -1.36
CA LEU A 169 14.61 10.74 -0.70
C LEU A 169 14.18 9.68 0.35
N ILE A 170 14.38 8.38 0.08
CA ILE A 170 14.19 7.34 1.10
C ILE A 170 15.13 7.57 2.29
N THR A 171 16.40 7.83 2.02
CA THR A 171 17.43 8.02 3.06
C THR A 171 17.09 9.20 3.97
N GLU A 172 16.66 10.32 3.40
CA GLU A 172 16.23 11.48 4.17
C GLU A 172 14.92 11.22 4.93
N ALA A 173 13.98 10.44 4.37
CA ALA A 173 12.78 10.03 5.10
C ALA A 173 13.11 9.18 6.34
N LEU A 174 14.05 8.24 6.20
CA LEU A 174 14.53 7.42 7.31
C LEU A 174 15.24 8.27 8.37
N ARG A 175 16.07 9.23 7.95
CA ARG A 175 16.76 10.17 8.86
C ARG A 175 15.76 11.07 9.59
N ALA A 176 14.75 11.60 8.90
CA ALA A 176 13.71 12.43 9.49
C ALA A 176 12.93 11.68 10.58
N LEU A 177 12.56 10.42 10.32
CA LEU A 177 11.87 9.58 11.31
C LEU A 177 12.77 9.18 12.48
N HIS A 178 14.06 8.93 12.24
CA HIS A 178 15.04 8.70 13.30
C HIS A 178 15.15 9.93 14.22
N ASN A 179 15.26 11.13 13.65
CA ASN A 179 15.30 12.40 14.39
C ASN A 179 13.98 12.64 15.17
N ALA A 180 12.86 12.11 14.68
CA ALA A 180 11.58 12.07 15.39
C ALA A 180 11.48 10.94 16.45
N LYS A 181 12.61 10.34 16.85
CA LYS A 181 12.71 9.28 17.87
C LYS A 181 11.93 8.00 17.56
N CYS A 182 11.66 7.73 16.29
CA CYS A 182 11.04 6.47 15.86
C CYS A 182 12.09 5.46 15.42
N LYS A 183 11.75 4.17 15.58
CA LYS A 183 12.50 3.05 15.00
C LYS A 183 11.85 2.61 13.69
N VAL A 184 12.53 2.83 12.58
CA VAL A 184 12.04 2.43 11.25
C VAL A 184 12.66 1.09 10.86
N TYR A 185 11.84 0.04 10.82
CA TYR A 185 12.34 -1.31 10.52
C TYR A 185 12.03 -1.78 9.10
N SER A 186 11.09 -1.13 8.41
CA SER A 186 10.73 -1.58 7.07
C SER A 186 10.26 -0.47 6.16
N ILE A 187 10.37 -0.73 4.86
CA ILE A 187 9.80 0.07 3.78
C ILE A 187 8.86 -0.79 2.92
N THR A 188 7.80 -0.18 2.39
CA THR A 188 6.92 -0.82 1.39
C THR A 188 6.64 0.08 0.21
N PHE A 189 6.62 -0.52 -0.96
CA PHE A 189 6.30 0.09 -2.25
C PHE A 189 5.75 -0.95 -3.22
N ASP A 190 5.34 -0.52 -4.41
CA ASP A 190 4.82 -1.39 -5.45
C ASP A 190 5.93 -2.16 -6.19
N GLY A 191 5.54 -3.14 -7.01
CA GLY A 191 6.48 -4.01 -7.72
C GLY A 191 7.12 -3.40 -8.97
N LEU A 192 7.31 -2.08 -9.05
CA LEU A 192 7.98 -1.44 -10.20
C LEU A 192 9.49 -1.67 -10.17
N SER A 193 10.11 -1.85 -11.35
CA SER A 193 11.55 -2.09 -11.49
C SER A 193 12.40 -0.98 -10.87
N ALA A 194 11.98 0.28 -10.99
CA ALA A 194 12.66 1.43 -10.40
C ALA A 194 12.80 1.31 -8.87
N ASN A 195 11.79 0.76 -8.19
CA ASN A 195 11.86 0.56 -6.73
C ASN A 195 12.84 -0.53 -6.34
N PHE A 196 12.96 -1.59 -7.15
CA PHE A 196 14.02 -2.60 -6.94
C PHE A 196 15.41 -2.00 -7.16
N THR A 197 15.62 -1.24 -8.23
CA THR A 197 16.91 -0.58 -8.49
C THR A 197 17.29 0.38 -7.37
N MET A 198 16.35 1.23 -6.94
CA MET A 198 16.51 2.13 -5.79
C MET A 198 16.96 1.36 -4.54
N CYS A 199 16.31 0.24 -4.20
CA CYS A 199 16.72 -0.55 -3.05
C CYS A 199 18.07 -1.24 -3.23
N THR A 200 18.44 -1.60 -4.45
CA THR A 200 19.79 -2.10 -4.75
C THR A 200 20.86 -1.02 -4.54
N ILE A 201 20.59 0.23 -4.93
CA ILE A 201 21.47 1.38 -4.63
C ILE A 201 21.64 1.53 -3.10
N LEU A 202 20.57 1.35 -2.33
CA LEU A 202 20.62 1.39 -0.86
C LEU A 202 21.35 0.17 -0.24
N GLY A 203 21.68 -0.86 -1.02
CA GLY A 203 22.48 -2.01 -0.60
C GLY A 203 21.70 -3.31 -0.39
N ALA A 204 20.48 -3.42 -0.93
CA ALA A 204 19.73 -4.68 -1.02
C ALA A 204 20.14 -5.52 -2.23
N ASN A 205 19.89 -6.82 -2.18
CA ASN A 205 20.10 -7.73 -3.30
C ASN A 205 18.88 -8.61 -3.53
N PHE A 206 18.32 -8.54 -4.74
CA PHE A 206 17.14 -9.30 -5.16
C PHE A 206 17.47 -10.45 -6.11
N GLU A 207 18.76 -10.75 -6.31
CA GLU A 207 19.22 -11.97 -6.95
C GLU A 207 18.83 -13.15 -6.05
N TYR A 208 17.78 -13.86 -6.46
CA TYR A 208 17.26 -14.98 -5.71
C TYR A 208 18.23 -16.16 -5.73
N GLY A 209 18.64 -16.61 -4.54
CA GLY A 209 19.72 -17.58 -4.33
C GLY A 209 20.57 -17.23 -3.11
N ASN A 210 21.86 -17.56 -3.14
CA ASN A 210 22.76 -17.41 -2.00
C ASN A 210 23.03 -15.95 -1.59
N ASN A 211 22.96 -15.02 -2.54
CA ASN A 211 23.17 -13.59 -2.29
C ASN A 211 21.87 -12.84 -1.97
N PHE A 212 20.74 -13.54 -1.87
CA PHE A 212 19.44 -12.93 -1.69
C PHE A 212 19.36 -12.21 -0.35
N LYS A 213 19.22 -10.89 -0.43
CA LYS A 213 19.28 -9.97 0.71
C LYS A 213 18.21 -8.89 0.51
N PRO A 214 16.92 -9.19 0.77
CA PRO A 214 15.83 -8.25 0.55
C PRO A 214 15.71 -7.20 1.67
N TYR A 215 16.85 -6.65 2.10
CA TYR A 215 16.95 -5.59 3.09
C TYR A 215 18.21 -4.79 2.83
N PHE A 216 18.24 -3.56 3.33
CA PHE A 216 19.44 -2.72 3.36
C PHE A 216 19.73 -2.24 4.78
N ILE A 217 20.89 -1.62 4.99
CA ILE A 217 21.24 -1.04 6.29
C ILE A 217 20.79 0.42 6.29
N ASN A 218 19.95 0.79 7.25
CA ASN A 218 19.54 2.17 7.47
C ASN A 218 20.75 2.97 7.92
N GLN A 219 21.25 3.87 7.07
CA GLN A 219 22.44 4.67 7.37
C GLN A 219 22.28 5.59 8.59
N ALA A 220 21.05 5.94 8.97
CA ALA A 220 20.79 6.76 10.15
C ALA A 220 20.94 5.99 11.46
N THR A 221 20.75 4.66 11.45
CA THR A 221 20.72 3.85 12.69
C THR A 221 21.69 2.68 12.72
N GLY A 222 22.22 2.26 11.57
CA GLY A 222 22.98 1.02 11.42
C GLY A 222 22.12 -0.25 11.49
N GLU A 223 20.80 -0.13 11.65
CA GLU A 223 19.87 -1.26 11.76
C GLU A 223 19.39 -1.72 10.37
N LYS A 224 18.90 -2.95 10.26
CA LYS A 224 18.30 -3.45 9.02
C LYS A 224 16.98 -2.71 8.73
N CYS A 225 16.78 -2.34 7.47
CA CYS A 225 15.50 -1.92 6.93
C CYS A 225 15.00 -2.99 5.95
N PHE A 226 13.99 -3.75 6.38
CA PHE A 226 13.40 -4.84 5.62
C PHE A 226 12.46 -4.32 4.52
N ILE A 227 12.52 -4.93 3.35
CA ILE A 227 11.74 -4.50 2.18
C ILE A 227 10.48 -5.33 2.08
N PHE A 228 9.34 -4.69 1.88
CA PHE A 228 8.10 -5.37 1.54
C PHE A 228 7.58 -4.87 0.21
N ILE A 229 7.11 -5.78 -0.62
CA ILE A 229 6.41 -5.45 -1.86
C ILE A 229 4.92 -5.44 -1.58
N ASP A 230 4.19 -4.49 -2.15
CA ASP A 230 2.73 -4.47 -2.02
C ASP A 230 2.12 -5.80 -2.47
N LEU A 231 1.47 -6.49 -1.52
CA LEU A 231 0.85 -7.78 -1.72
C LEU A 231 -0.27 -7.72 -2.77
N CYS A 232 -1.06 -6.65 -2.73
CA CYS A 232 -2.14 -6.39 -3.69
C CYS A 232 -1.58 -6.30 -5.13
N HIS A 233 -0.44 -5.63 -5.29
CA HIS A 233 0.29 -5.60 -6.55
C HIS A 233 0.87 -6.95 -6.95
N ALA A 234 1.52 -7.65 -6.00
CA ALA A 234 2.17 -8.94 -6.25
C ALA A 234 1.17 -10.01 -6.72
N ILE A 235 0.04 -10.16 -6.04
CA ILE A 235 -1.00 -11.14 -6.42
C ILE A 235 -1.62 -10.81 -7.79
N LYS A 236 -1.77 -9.52 -8.11
CA LYS A 236 -2.24 -9.07 -9.43
C LYS A 236 -1.26 -9.52 -10.52
N LEU A 237 0.05 -9.40 -10.28
CA LEU A 237 1.07 -9.88 -11.22
C LEU A 237 1.08 -11.41 -11.36
N VAL A 238 0.87 -12.15 -10.27
CA VAL A 238 0.70 -13.60 -10.31
C VAL A 238 -0.51 -13.97 -11.16
N ARG A 239 -1.69 -13.39 -10.89
CA ARG A 239 -2.91 -13.61 -11.69
C ARG A 239 -2.69 -13.27 -13.16
N ASN A 240 -2.06 -12.14 -13.45
CA ASN A 240 -1.78 -11.73 -14.83
C ASN A 240 -0.81 -12.70 -15.53
N THR A 241 0.14 -13.28 -14.80
CA THR A 241 1.06 -14.28 -15.34
C THR A 241 0.32 -15.59 -15.62
N PHE A 242 -0.50 -16.03 -14.67
CA PHE A 242 -1.37 -17.21 -14.82
C PHE A 242 -2.28 -17.08 -16.05
N GLY A 243 -3.01 -15.96 -16.17
CA GLY A 243 -3.92 -15.74 -17.30
C GLY A 243 -3.23 -15.47 -18.65
N ASP A 244 -2.05 -14.84 -18.67
CA ASP A 244 -1.35 -14.55 -19.94
C ASP A 244 -0.56 -15.75 -20.47
N LEU A 245 0.12 -16.50 -19.59
CA LEU A 245 0.86 -17.70 -19.99
C LEU A 245 -0.07 -18.89 -20.25
N LYS A 246 -1.27 -18.85 -19.67
CA LYS A 246 -2.29 -19.91 -19.64
C LYS A 246 -1.79 -21.17 -18.97
N VAL A 247 -0.74 -21.79 -19.51
CA VAL A 247 -0.14 -23.02 -19.01
C VAL A 247 1.12 -22.69 -18.20
N LEU A 248 1.03 -22.92 -16.89
CA LEU A 248 2.18 -23.08 -16.01
C LEU A 248 2.42 -24.58 -15.78
N THR A 249 3.65 -24.96 -15.50
CA THR A 249 3.98 -26.34 -15.12
C THR A 249 4.77 -26.36 -13.81
N THR A 250 5.01 -27.55 -13.28
CA THR A 250 6.00 -27.78 -12.24
C THR A 250 7.32 -28.29 -12.83
N THR A 251 8.35 -28.42 -12.00
CA THR A 251 9.61 -29.10 -12.35
C THR A 251 9.43 -30.58 -12.72
N THR A 252 8.35 -31.21 -12.26
CA THR A 252 7.96 -32.58 -12.66
C THR A 252 7.14 -32.62 -13.96
N SER A 253 7.00 -31.48 -14.64
CA SER A 253 6.16 -31.30 -15.84
C SER A 253 4.67 -31.54 -15.60
N GLU A 254 4.20 -31.48 -14.35
CA GLU A 254 2.77 -31.45 -14.05
C GLU A 254 2.20 -30.11 -14.55
N GLN A 255 1.16 -30.18 -15.36
CA GLN A 255 0.49 -29.02 -15.91
C GLN A 255 -0.46 -28.43 -14.88
N ILE A 256 -0.26 -27.17 -14.53
CA ILE A 256 -1.06 -26.49 -13.51
C ILE A 256 -2.40 -26.05 -14.06
N ASN A 257 -2.45 -25.59 -15.31
CA ASN A 257 -3.70 -25.17 -15.92
C ASN A 257 -3.79 -25.76 -17.32
N ASP A 258 -4.97 -26.26 -17.65
CA ASP A 258 -5.25 -26.88 -18.94
C ASP A 258 -5.19 -25.87 -20.10
N ASP A 259 -5.00 -26.35 -21.34
CA ASP A 259 -5.00 -25.53 -22.54
C ASP A 259 -6.35 -24.78 -22.73
N ASP A 260 -7.44 -25.35 -22.19
CA ASP A 260 -8.80 -24.79 -22.19
C ASP A 260 -9.12 -23.87 -20.98
N ASP A 261 -8.18 -23.65 -20.06
CA ASP A 261 -8.30 -22.83 -18.85
C ASP A 261 -9.41 -23.29 -17.88
N ASP A 262 -9.03 -23.98 -16.79
CA ASP A 262 -9.96 -24.56 -15.82
C ASP A 262 -10.89 -23.53 -15.16
N ILE A 263 -10.44 -22.28 -15.01
CA ILE A 263 -11.25 -21.21 -14.41
C ILE A 263 -12.29 -20.72 -15.41
N VAL A 264 -11.94 -20.66 -16.71
CA VAL A 264 -12.88 -20.35 -17.79
C VAL A 264 -13.93 -21.45 -17.90
N LYS A 265 -13.50 -22.72 -17.92
CA LYS A 265 -14.38 -23.90 -17.94
C LYS A 265 -15.35 -23.89 -16.76
N LEU A 266 -14.84 -23.69 -15.53
CA LEU A 266 -15.68 -23.60 -14.33
C LEU A 266 -16.74 -22.49 -14.43
N HIS A 267 -16.36 -21.30 -14.91
CA HIS A 267 -17.31 -20.20 -15.06
C HIS A 267 -18.38 -20.50 -16.13
N ALA A 268 -17.99 -21.09 -17.26
CA ALA A 268 -18.91 -21.48 -18.32
C ALA A 268 -19.93 -22.50 -17.81
N PHE A 269 -19.45 -23.59 -17.18
CA PHE A 269 -20.28 -24.63 -16.59
C PHE A 269 -21.30 -24.07 -15.59
N GLN A 270 -20.86 -23.21 -14.66
CA GLN A 270 -21.75 -22.56 -13.69
C GLN A 270 -22.78 -21.63 -14.35
N THR A 271 -22.42 -20.96 -15.45
CA THR A 271 -23.31 -20.05 -16.17
C THR A 271 -24.41 -20.84 -16.88
N GLU A 272 -24.05 -21.94 -17.53
CA GLU A 272 -24.98 -22.83 -18.23
C GLU A 272 -25.99 -23.47 -17.26
N ASN A 273 -25.52 -23.94 -16.11
CA ASN A 273 -26.36 -24.58 -15.10
C ASN A 273 -27.14 -23.59 -14.22
N GLY A 274 -26.83 -22.29 -14.29
CA GLY A 274 -27.49 -21.26 -13.47
C GLY A 274 -27.18 -21.33 -11.96
N LEU A 275 -26.20 -22.14 -11.55
CA LEU A 275 -25.81 -22.36 -10.15
C LEU A 275 -24.32 -22.13 -9.96
N THR A 276 -23.95 -21.48 -8.85
CA THR A 276 -22.54 -21.19 -8.51
C THR A 276 -22.09 -22.01 -7.30
N ALA A 277 -20.91 -22.62 -7.37
CA ALA A 277 -20.30 -23.38 -6.26
C ALA A 277 -19.72 -22.48 -5.16
N ALA A 278 -20.49 -21.49 -4.70
CA ALA A 278 -20.13 -20.52 -3.65
C ALA A 278 -18.84 -19.68 -3.87
N ASN A 279 -18.28 -19.67 -5.08
CA ASN A 279 -17.20 -18.75 -5.46
C ASN A 279 -17.75 -17.39 -5.94
N LYS A 280 -16.83 -16.44 -6.13
CA LYS A 280 -17.15 -15.06 -6.57
C LYS A 280 -16.86 -14.83 -8.06
N LEU A 281 -16.58 -15.88 -8.83
CA LEU A 281 -16.26 -15.75 -10.25
C LEU A 281 -17.43 -15.14 -11.01
N LYS A 282 -17.08 -14.31 -11.98
CA LYS A 282 -17.98 -13.56 -12.86
C LYS A 282 -17.27 -13.37 -14.18
N LYS A 283 -18.01 -13.00 -15.22
CA LYS A 283 -17.45 -12.70 -16.55
C LYS A 283 -16.26 -11.74 -16.52
N LYS A 284 -16.26 -10.72 -15.64
CA LYS A 284 -15.12 -9.80 -15.42
C LYS A 284 -13.82 -10.47 -14.94
N HIS A 285 -13.90 -11.60 -14.25
CA HIS A 285 -12.72 -12.38 -13.85
C HIS A 285 -12.11 -13.11 -15.04
N ILE A 286 -12.98 -13.60 -15.94
CA ILE A 286 -12.59 -14.30 -17.16
C ILE A 286 -12.00 -13.33 -18.18
N ASP A 287 -12.66 -12.18 -18.35
CA ASP A 287 -12.20 -11.07 -19.18
C ASP A 287 -11.15 -10.23 -18.43
N PHE A 288 -10.14 -10.92 -17.88
CA PHE A 288 -9.15 -10.33 -16.99
C PHE A 288 -8.28 -9.29 -17.70
N LYS A 289 -8.13 -9.37 -19.03
CA LYS A 289 -7.36 -8.41 -19.83
C LYS A 289 -7.94 -6.99 -19.72
N ASP A 290 -9.26 -6.87 -19.74
CA ASP A 290 -9.96 -5.58 -19.56
C ASP A 290 -9.95 -5.12 -18.10
N ASN A 291 -9.66 -6.05 -17.17
CA ASN A 291 -9.65 -5.81 -15.73
C ASN A 291 -8.27 -6.11 -15.11
N ARG A 292 -7.20 -5.88 -15.87
CA ARG A 292 -5.83 -6.30 -15.53
C ARG A 292 -5.33 -5.66 -14.24
N MET A 293 -5.78 -4.44 -13.97
CA MET A 293 -5.42 -3.64 -12.80
C MET A 293 -6.32 -3.88 -11.58
N ASN A 294 -7.41 -4.65 -11.72
CA ASN A 294 -8.37 -4.84 -10.64
C ASN A 294 -7.90 -5.92 -9.66
N VAL A 295 -7.26 -5.49 -8.57
CA VAL A 295 -6.73 -6.36 -7.50
C VAL A 295 -7.83 -7.20 -6.86
N LYS A 296 -9.04 -6.66 -6.68
CA LYS A 296 -10.16 -7.41 -6.10
C LYS A 296 -10.51 -8.63 -6.93
N LEU A 297 -10.51 -8.51 -8.26
CA LEU A 297 -10.73 -9.65 -9.13
C LEU A 297 -9.57 -10.63 -9.07
N ALA A 298 -8.32 -10.16 -8.98
CA ALA A 298 -7.16 -11.04 -8.84
C ALA A 298 -7.23 -11.90 -7.56
N MET A 299 -7.54 -11.28 -6.41
CA MET A 299 -7.75 -11.97 -5.14
C MET A 299 -8.94 -12.94 -5.18
N GLN A 300 -10.00 -12.62 -5.92
CA GLN A 300 -11.17 -13.50 -6.05
C GLN A 300 -10.90 -14.69 -6.98
N THR A 301 -10.09 -14.51 -8.03
CA THR A 301 -9.63 -15.58 -8.92
C THR A 301 -8.73 -16.57 -8.18
N LEU A 302 -7.72 -16.09 -7.46
CA LEU A 302 -6.77 -16.93 -6.72
C LEU A 302 -7.23 -17.13 -5.27
N SER A 303 -8.40 -17.75 -5.09
CA SER A 303 -9.06 -17.88 -3.77
C SER A 303 -9.37 -19.32 -3.39
N LYS A 304 -9.51 -19.55 -2.07
CA LYS A 304 -10.01 -20.81 -1.50
C LYS A 304 -11.39 -21.21 -2.07
N GLY A 305 -12.23 -20.23 -2.42
CA GLY A 305 -13.54 -20.51 -3.04
C GLY A 305 -13.42 -21.12 -4.44
N VAL A 306 -12.45 -20.68 -5.25
CA VAL A 306 -12.17 -21.27 -6.57
C VAL A 306 -11.57 -22.67 -6.41
N TYR A 307 -10.62 -22.84 -5.49
CA TYR A 307 -10.12 -24.16 -5.10
C TYR A 307 -11.25 -25.13 -4.74
N SER A 308 -12.13 -24.75 -3.81
CA SER A 308 -13.24 -25.59 -3.36
C SER A 308 -14.22 -25.92 -4.49
N SER A 309 -14.41 -25.01 -5.45
CA SER A 309 -15.29 -25.22 -6.59
C SER A 309 -14.71 -26.24 -7.57
N LEU A 310 -13.44 -26.07 -7.96
CA LEU A 310 -12.75 -27.02 -8.85
C LEU A 310 -12.64 -28.40 -8.21
N ASN A 311 -12.25 -28.47 -6.93
CA ASN A 311 -12.21 -29.74 -6.20
C ASN A 311 -13.61 -30.37 -6.03
N PHE A 312 -14.67 -29.57 -5.97
CA PHE A 312 -16.03 -30.11 -5.95
C PHE A 312 -16.40 -30.73 -7.29
N MET A 313 -16.04 -30.11 -8.43
CA MET A 313 -16.34 -30.64 -9.78
C MET A 313 -15.79 -32.05 -9.99
N THR A 314 -14.63 -32.38 -9.42
CA THR A 314 -14.03 -33.72 -9.54
C THR A 314 -14.79 -34.81 -8.77
N ASN A 315 -15.80 -34.45 -7.99
CA ASN A 315 -16.54 -35.33 -7.08
C ASN A 315 -18.07 -35.37 -7.33
N ILE A 316 -18.58 -34.76 -8.41
CA ILE A 316 -20.04 -34.70 -8.68
C ILE A 316 -20.55 -36.01 -9.30
N ASP A 317 -20.37 -36.16 -10.61
CA ASP A 317 -20.80 -37.32 -11.40
C ASP A 317 -19.77 -37.61 -12.48
N ASP A 318 -19.85 -38.80 -13.10
CA ASP A 318 -18.84 -39.27 -14.06
C ASP A 318 -18.67 -38.38 -15.29
N THR A 319 -19.71 -37.64 -15.70
CA THR A 319 -19.65 -36.77 -16.88
C THR A 319 -18.86 -35.51 -16.54
N VAL A 320 -19.24 -34.83 -15.46
CA VAL A 320 -18.54 -33.62 -14.99
C VAL A 320 -17.11 -33.96 -14.56
N ARG A 321 -16.92 -35.10 -13.89
CA ARG A 321 -15.60 -35.54 -13.46
C ARG A 321 -14.62 -35.71 -14.61
N ARG A 322 -15.06 -36.21 -15.77
CA ARG A 322 -14.21 -36.32 -16.97
C ARG A 322 -13.84 -34.96 -17.54
N GLU A 323 -14.76 -34.00 -17.51
CA GLU A 323 -14.50 -32.63 -17.99
C GLU A 323 -13.49 -31.88 -17.10
N PHE A 324 -13.47 -32.18 -15.80
CA PHE A 324 -12.60 -31.54 -14.80
C PHE A 324 -11.48 -32.45 -14.28
N GLU A 325 -11.14 -33.55 -14.97
CA GLU A 325 -10.21 -34.57 -14.47
C GLU A 325 -8.81 -34.00 -14.13
N CYS A 326 -8.37 -32.99 -14.89
CA CYS A 326 -7.05 -32.37 -14.74
C CYS A 326 -7.05 -31.03 -13.99
N CYS A 327 -8.13 -30.62 -13.31
CA CYS A 327 -8.22 -29.28 -12.73
C CYS A 327 -7.62 -29.15 -11.31
N LEU A 328 -7.23 -30.25 -10.66
CA LEU A 328 -6.70 -30.24 -9.30
C LEU A 328 -5.40 -29.43 -9.16
N PRO A 329 -4.44 -29.50 -10.10
CA PRO A 329 -3.30 -28.58 -10.11
C PRO A 329 -3.70 -27.10 -10.13
N THR A 330 -4.71 -26.69 -10.93
CA THR A 330 -5.22 -25.30 -10.94
C THR A 330 -5.84 -24.95 -9.59
N ALA A 331 -6.63 -25.88 -9.03
CA ALA A 331 -7.26 -25.70 -7.73
C ALA A 331 -6.19 -25.47 -6.65
N ASN A 332 -5.16 -26.31 -6.61
CA ASN A 332 -4.05 -26.21 -5.66
C ASN A 332 -3.27 -24.91 -5.85
N PHE A 333 -3.02 -24.47 -7.09
CA PHE A 333 -2.41 -23.17 -7.35
C PHE A 333 -3.23 -22.02 -6.74
N CYS A 334 -4.55 -22.03 -6.94
CA CYS A 334 -5.44 -21.03 -6.32
C CYS A 334 -5.38 -21.07 -4.79
N LEU A 335 -5.34 -22.26 -4.19
CA LEU A 335 -5.27 -22.43 -2.74
C LEU A 335 -3.93 -21.95 -2.16
N GLN A 336 -2.81 -22.29 -2.81
CA GLN A 336 -1.47 -21.89 -2.37
C GLN A 336 -1.35 -20.37 -2.32
N PHE A 337 -1.73 -19.68 -3.39
CA PHE A 337 -1.69 -18.21 -3.41
C PHE A 337 -2.71 -17.55 -2.48
N ASN A 338 -3.89 -18.15 -2.26
CA ASN A 338 -4.82 -17.70 -1.23
C ASN A 338 -4.15 -17.73 0.16
N ASN A 339 -3.57 -18.86 0.53
CA ASN A 339 -2.96 -19.05 1.85
C ASN A 339 -1.76 -18.11 2.05
N MET A 340 -0.91 -17.93 1.02
CA MET A 340 0.17 -16.94 1.04
C MET A 340 -0.38 -15.53 1.29
N THR A 341 -1.48 -15.15 0.63
CA THR A 341 -2.08 -13.83 0.83
C THR A 341 -2.70 -13.67 2.21
N ASP A 342 -3.29 -14.72 2.79
CA ASP A 342 -3.88 -14.68 4.13
C ASP A 342 -2.78 -14.45 5.19
N VAL A 343 -1.64 -15.16 5.09
CA VAL A 343 -0.47 -14.95 5.98
C VAL A 343 0.04 -13.51 5.92
N LEU A 344 0.11 -12.94 4.71
CA LEU A 344 0.65 -11.61 4.47
C LEU A 344 -0.38 -10.47 4.68
N ASN A 345 -1.63 -10.78 5.05
CA ASN A 345 -2.71 -9.80 5.15
C ASN A 345 -3.52 -9.90 6.45
N CYS A 346 -2.92 -10.42 7.53
CA CYS A 346 -3.60 -10.54 8.80
C CYS A 346 -3.88 -9.17 9.43
N LYS A 347 -5.16 -8.92 9.76
CA LYS A 347 -5.67 -7.62 10.24
C LYS A 347 -6.05 -7.61 11.72
N ASN A 348 -6.18 -8.78 12.33
CA ASN A 348 -6.74 -8.93 13.66
C ASN A 348 -5.86 -9.87 14.50
N VAL A 349 -5.80 -9.61 15.80
CA VAL A 349 -5.16 -10.50 16.76
C VAL A 349 -5.95 -11.78 17.01
N PHE A 350 -7.26 -11.78 16.69
CA PHE A 350 -8.13 -12.94 16.77
C PHE A 350 -8.27 -13.58 15.38
N PRO A 351 -7.61 -14.72 15.15
CA PRO A 351 -7.58 -15.35 13.84
C PRO A 351 -8.93 -15.95 13.46
N LYS A 352 -9.21 -15.98 12.16
CA LYS A 352 -10.39 -16.66 11.60
C LYS A 352 -10.07 -18.01 10.97
N ASP A 353 -8.84 -18.17 10.50
CA ASP A 353 -8.33 -19.36 9.82
C ASP A 353 -6.84 -19.50 10.18
N LYS A 354 -6.25 -20.66 9.91
CA LYS A 354 -4.85 -21.00 10.18
C LYS A 354 -3.87 -19.98 9.61
N TYR A 355 -4.16 -19.43 8.43
CA TYR A 355 -3.25 -18.51 7.74
C TYR A 355 -3.58 -17.04 7.98
N ASP A 356 -4.79 -16.70 8.44
CA ASP A 356 -5.17 -15.34 8.83
C ASP A 356 -4.96 -15.14 10.33
N GLN A 357 -3.72 -15.35 10.79
CA GLN A 357 -3.33 -15.21 12.19
C GLN A 357 -2.14 -14.24 12.38
N PRO A 358 -2.10 -13.50 13.49
CA PRO A 358 -0.98 -12.61 13.78
C PRO A 358 0.31 -13.43 13.94
N LEU A 359 1.45 -12.85 13.60
CA LEU A 359 2.73 -13.44 13.95
C LEU A 359 3.02 -13.13 15.43
N THR A 360 3.06 -14.17 16.25
CA THR A 360 3.35 -14.17 17.70
C THR A 360 4.42 -15.21 17.98
N GLU A 361 4.95 -15.28 19.22
CA GLU A 361 5.83 -16.39 19.62
C GLU A 361 5.13 -17.76 19.43
N ASP A 362 3.84 -17.84 19.73
CA ASP A 362 3.07 -19.08 19.63
C ASP A 362 2.85 -19.53 18.17
N SER A 363 2.55 -18.59 17.27
CA SER A 363 2.30 -18.89 15.85
C SER A 363 3.56 -18.95 14.99
N TYR A 364 4.70 -18.49 15.51
CA TYR A 364 5.94 -18.30 14.74
C TYR A 364 6.38 -19.58 14.03
N ALA A 365 6.51 -20.69 14.76
CA ALA A 365 7.05 -21.93 14.21
C ALA A 365 6.14 -22.52 13.11
N GLU A 366 4.82 -22.54 13.35
CA GLU A 366 3.84 -23.08 12.40
C GLU A 366 3.75 -22.22 11.13
N LEU A 367 3.68 -20.89 11.28
CA LEU A 367 3.66 -19.99 10.14
C LEU A 367 4.97 -20.06 9.35
N LYS A 368 6.12 -20.14 10.03
CA LYS A 368 7.42 -20.23 9.37
C LYS A 368 7.53 -21.49 8.51
N ALA A 369 7.19 -22.65 9.07
CA ALA A 369 7.15 -23.90 8.33
C ALA A 369 6.18 -23.82 7.13
N SER A 370 4.99 -23.24 7.32
CA SER A 370 4.01 -23.06 6.23
C SER A 370 4.55 -22.14 5.12
N THR A 371 5.26 -21.06 5.46
CA THR A 371 5.86 -20.16 4.47
C THR A 371 7.05 -20.76 3.74
N GLU A 372 7.80 -21.66 4.38
CA GLU A 372 8.86 -22.43 3.73
C GLU A 372 8.26 -23.38 2.67
N GLU A 373 7.13 -24.01 2.97
CA GLU A 373 6.36 -24.80 1.99
C GLU A 373 5.83 -23.94 0.83
N PHE A 374 5.33 -22.74 1.12
CA PHE A 374 4.88 -21.79 0.09
C PHE A 374 6.02 -21.36 -0.83
N GLU A 375 7.18 -21.06 -0.27
CA GLU A 375 8.37 -20.73 -1.04
C GLU A 375 8.83 -21.93 -1.89
N ALA A 376 8.86 -23.13 -1.32
CA ALA A 376 9.16 -24.36 -2.04
C ALA A 376 8.19 -24.59 -3.20
N TYR A 377 6.89 -24.31 -3.00
CA TYR A 377 5.92 -24.36 -4.08
C TYR A 377 6.24 -23.36 -5.21
N ILE A 378 6.59 -22.11 -4.90
CA ILE A 378 6.99 -21.13 -5.92
C ILE A 378 8.26 -21.60 -6.66
N ASN A 379 9.21 -22.23 -5.97
CA ASN A 379 10.47 -22.71 -6.55
C ASN A 379 10.26 -23.81 -7.61
N ILE A 380 9.19 -24.60 -7.50
CA ILE A 380 8.91 -25.65 -8.49
C ILE A 380 8.12 -25.14 -9.70
N LEU A 381 7.61 -23.90 -9.67
CA LEU A 381 6.82 -23.36 -10.78
C LEU A 381 7.70 -23.04 -11.99
N CYS A 382 7.25 -23.47 -13.16
CA CYS A 382 7.86 -23.24 -14.45
C CYS A 382 6.87 -22.66 -15.46
N ASP A 383 7.39 -22.00 -16.50
CA ASP A 383 6.61 -21.72 -17.70
C ASP A 383 6.38 -23.00 -18.52
N ARG A 384 5.55 -22.93 -19.58
CA ARG A 384 5.28 -24.07 -20.49
C ARG A 384 6.53 -24.72 -21.09
N LYS A 385 7.68 -24.02 -21.12
CA LYS A 385 8.95 -24.53 -21.66
C LYS A 385 9.83 -25.16 -20.57
N GLY A 386 9.33 -25.29 -19.34
CA GLY A 386 10.08 -25.79 -18.20
C GLY A 386 11.05 -24.77 -17.60
N LYS A 387 11.02 -23.49 -18.02
CA LYS A 387 11.89 -22.47 -17.44
C LYS A 387 11.36 -22.04 -16.06
N PRO A 388 12.18 -22.05 -14.98
CA PRO A 388 11.72 -21.66 -13.65
C PRO A 388 11.15 -20.24 -13.60
N ILE A 389 9.99 -20.06 -12.97
CA ILE A 389 9.22 -18.81 -13.00
C ILE A 389 10.00 -17.61 -12.44
N LEU A 390 10.88 -17.86 -11.46
CA LEU A 390 11.74 -16.85 -10.82
C LEU A 390 12.88 -16.36 -11.72
N THR A 391 13.12 -17.01 -12.86
CA THR A 391 14.10 -16.59 -13.87
C THR A 391 13.45 -15.95 -15.10
N CYS A 392 12.11 -15.91 -15.14
CA CYS A 392 11.33 -15.35 -16.23
C CYS A 392 11.15 -13.84 -16.08
N ALA A 393 10.81 -13.16 -17.18
CA ALA A 393 10.51 -11.72 -17.17
C ALA A 393 9.30 -11.36 -16.27
N ARG A 394 8.43 -12.33 -15.98
CA ARG A 394 7.21 -12.19 -15.17
C ARG A 394 7.40 -12.58 -13.69
N LYS A 395 8.64 -12.72 -13.23
CA LYS A 395 8.99 -13.18 -11.87
C LYS A 395 8.49 -12.27 -10.74
N THR A 396 8.26 -10.98 -11.00
CA THR A 396 8.10 -9.95 -9.97
C THR A 396 7.01 -10.25 -8.95
N GLY A 397 5.85 -10.78 -9.36
CA GLY A 397 4.78 -11.14 -8.44
C GLY A 397 5.18 -12.27 -7.48
N PHE A 398 5.82 -13.31 -8.02
CA PHE A 398 6.30 -14.46 -7.27
C PHE A 398 7.45 -14.08 -6.32
N LEU A 399 8.46 -13.38 -6.85
CA LEU A 399 9.58 -12.88 -6.05
C LEU A 399 9.12 -11.92 -4.94
N GLY A 400 8.14 -11.05 -5.22
CA GLY A 400 7.58 -10.13 -4.24
C GLY A 400 6.93 -10.85 -3.05
N ILE A 401 6.23 -11.96 -3.29
CA ILE A 401 5.67 -12.80 -2.21
C ILE A 401 6.81 -13.43 -1.38
N ILE A 402 7.85 -13.96 -2.02
CA ILE A 402 9.02 -14.53 -1.32
C ILE A 402 9.72 -13.49 -0.42
N ILE A 403 9.91 -12.28 -0.95
CA ILE A 403 10.46 -11.15 -0.18
C ILE A 403 9.65 -10.92 1.08
N CYS A 404 8.32 -10.84 0.95
CA CYS A 404 7.44 -10.54 2.08
C CYS A 404 7.40 -11.67 3.12
N ILE A 405 7.28 -12.94 2.70
CA ILE A 405 7.23 -14.07 3.65
C ILE A 405 8.55 -14.25 4.40
N ARG A 406 9.71 -14.03 3.77
CA ARG A 406 10.99 -14.10 4.50
C ARG A 406 11.15 -12.93 5.47
N ASN A 407 10.95 -11.70 4.99
CA ASN A 407 11.18 -10.51 5.79
C ASN A 407 10.22 -10.33 6.96
N MET A 408 9.00 -10.89 6.93
CA MET A 408 8.08 -10.74 8.06
C MET A 408 8.59 -11.42 9.35
N PHE A 409 9.32 -12.53 9.24
CA PHE A 409 9.90 -13.21 10.40
C PHE A 409 11.12 -12.46 10.93
N ASP A 410 12.05 -12.08 10.04
CA ASP A 410 13.23 -11.30 10.44
C ASP A 410 12.82 -9.96 11.08
N LEU A 411 11.81 -9.28 10.51
CA LEU A 411 11.23 -8.08 11.10
C LEU A 411 10.63 -8.35 12.49
N PHE A 412 9.90 -9.45 12.64
CA PHE A 412 9.29 -9.80 13.92
C PHE A 412 10.35 -10.09 14.98
N ASP A 413 11.43 -10.76 14.60
CA ASP A 413 12.59 -11.04 15.46
C ASP A 413 13.27 -9.77 15.97
N GLU A 414 13.28 -8.67 15.20
CA GLU A 414 13.79 -7.38 15.66
C GLU A 414 12.80 -6.65 16.59
N ILE A 415 11.53 -6.55 16.21
CA ILE A 415 10.56 -5.76 16.99
C ILE A 415 10.12 -6.45 18.29
N LYS A 416 10.22 -7.78 18.37
CA LYS A 416 9.95 -8.51 19.62
C LYS A 416 10.98 -8.24 20.70
N LEU A 417 12.23 -7.96 20.32
CA LEU A 417 13.29 -7.53 21.26
C LEU A 417 12.96 -6.18 21.92
N LEU A 418 12.13 -5.37 21.26
CA LEU A 418 11.61 -4.12 21.82
C LEU A 418 10.37 -4.33 22.70
N GLY A 419 9.91 -5.56 22.89
CA GLY A 419 8.72 -5.91 23.68
C GLY A 419 7.41 -5.91 22.89
N GLN A 420 7.45 -5.86 21.56
CA GLN A 420 6.24 -6.00 20.75
C GLN A 420 5.77 -7.47 20.72
N LYS A 421 4.55 -7.73 21.17
CA LYS A 421 4.02 -9.10 21.36
C LYS A 421 3.55 -9.79 20.08
N TYR A 422 3.17 -9.01 19.07
CA TYR A 422 2.61 -9.54 17.83
C TYR A 422 2.87 -8.60 16.66
N LEU A 423 2.84 -9.15 15.45
CA LEU A 423 2.84 -8.41 14.20
C LEU A 423 1.59 -8.74 13.38
N LEU A 424 0.82 -7.70 13.05
CA LEU A 424 -0.25 -7.78 12.08
C LEU A 424 0.34 -7.48 10.70
N THR A 425 0.47 -8.50 9.85
CA THR A 425 1.10 -8.38 8.53
C THR A 425 0.41 -7.38 7.61
N TYR A 426 -0.90 -7.13 7.79
CA TYR A 426 -1.59 -6.04 7.10
C TYR A 426 -0.95 -4.66 7.33
N LYS A 427 -0.31 -4.43 8.50
CA LYS A 427 0.41 -3.16 8.73
C LYS A 427 1.58 -2.95 7.78
N LEU A 428 2.03 -4.01 7.12
CA LEU A 428 3.08 -4.00 6.10
C LEU A 428 2.55 -3.74 4.68
N SER A 429 1.22 -3.62 4.50
CA SER A 429 0.59 -3.31 3.20
C SER A 429 0.72 -1.84 2.78
N GLN A 430 0.70 -1.57 1.48
CA GLN A 430 0.62 -0.21 0.92
C GLN A 430 -0.79 0.40 0.98
N ASP A 431 -1.81 -0.39 1.33
CA ASP A 431 -3.23 0.02 1.40
C ASP A 431 -3.47 1.30 2.22
N PHE A 432 -2.63 1.58 3.21
CA PHE A 432 -2.73 2.81 4.01
C PHE A 432 -2.55 4.07 3.18
N LEU A 433 -1.60 4.06 2.26
CA LEU A 433 -1.28 5.16 1.36
C LEU A 433 -2.27 5.23 0.21
N GLU A 434 -2.69 4.08 -0.35
CA GLU A 434 -3.72 4.02 -1.39
C GLU A 434 -5.08 4.53 -0.90
N THR A 435 -5.47 4.18 0.33
CA THR A 435 -6.67 4.73 0.97
C THR A 435 -6.55 6.25 1.12
N PHE A 436 -5.35 6.75 1.44
CA PHE A 436 -5.09 8.18 1.55
C PHE A 436 -5.18 8.89 0.19
N PHE A 437 -4.63 8.29 -0.86
CA PHE A 437 -4.78 8.79 -2.24
C PHE A 437 -6.23 8.81 -2.69
N GLY A 438 -6.99 7.75 -2.37
CA GLY A 438 -8.43 7.70 -2.59
C GLY A 438 -9.17 8.84 -1.88
N ALA A 439 -8.81 9.13 -0.63
CA ALA A 439 -9.37 10.26 0.12
C ALA A 439 -9.03 11.61 -0.49
N ILE A 440 -7.79 11.81 -1.00
CA ILE A 440 -7.41 13.04 -1.73
C ILE A 440 -8.25 13.19 -3.00
N ARG A 441 -8.34 12.15 -3.83
CA ARG A 441 -9.11 12.17 -5.09
C ARG A 441 -10.60 12.45 -4.83
N ALA A 442 -11.18 11.85 -3.80
CA ALA A 442 -12.58 12.04 -3.44
C ALA A 442 -12.94 13.50 -3.08
N ARG A 443 -11.97 14.29 -2.58
CA ARG A 443 -12.20 15.71 -2.28
C ARG A 443 -12.36 16.59 -3.52
N GLY A 444 -11.84 16.15 -4.67
CA GLY A 444 -12.01 16.83 -5.96
C GLY A 444 -13.42 16.71 -6.54
N GLY A 445 -14.33 15.95 -5.91
CA GLY A 445 -15.66 15.66 -6.47
C GLY A 445 -15.53 14.89 -7.78
N PHE A 446 -15.96 15.48 -8.88
CA PHE A 446 -15.82 14.89 -10.23
C PHE A 446 -14.43 15.08 -10.86
N ASN A 447 -13.52 15.81 -10.20
CA ASN A 447 -12.14 15.99 -10.67
C ASN A 447 -11.26 14.81 -10.24
N ASN A 448 -11.25 13.77 -11.06
CA ASN A 448 -10.49 12.53 -10.81
C ASN A 448 -8.97 12.67 -11.06
N ASN A 449 -8.50 13.81 -11.58
CA ASN A 449 -7.08 14.08 -11.84
C ASN A 449 -6.66 15.48 -11.34
N PRO A 450 -6.49 15.68 -10.01
CA PRO A 450 -6.17 16.98 -9.46
C PRO A 450 -4.75 17.44 -9.81
N ASN A 451 -4.56 18.76 -9.91
CA ASN A 451 -3.24 19.37 -10.05
C ASN A 451 -2.50 19.44 -8.70
N ALA A 452 -1.25 19.89 -8.71
CA ALA A 452 -0.42 19.99 -7.50
C ALA A 452 -1.08 20.84 -6.40
N ASN A 453 -1.67 21.99 -6.74
CA ASN A 453 -2.32 22.87 -5.77
C ASN A 453 -3.51 22.18 -5.08
N GLN A 454 -4.32 21.44 -5.85
CA GLN A 454 -5.46 20.69 -5.34
C GLN A 454 -5.05 19.48 -4.48
N LYS A 455 -3.81 19.01 -4.59
CA LYS A 455 -3.26 17.89 -3.83
C LYS A 455 -2.38 18.30 -2.65
N ARG A 456 -2.12 19.59 -2.42
CA ARG A 456 -1.39 20.06 -1.23
C ARG A 456 -2.14 19.55 0.01
N VAL A 457 -1.42 18.77 0.82
CA VAL A 457 -1.93 18.16 2.06
C VAL A 457 -1.61 19.06 3.23
#